data_AF-A0A9E0IGI8-F1
#
_entry.id   AF-A0A9E0IGI8-F1
#
_cell.length_a   1.000
_cell.length_b   1.000
_cell.length_c   1.000
_cell.angle_alpha   90.00
_cell.angle_beta   90.00
_cell.angle_gamma   90.00
#
_symmetry.space_group_name_H-M   'P 1'
#
loop_
_entity.id
_entity.type
_entity.pdbx_description
1 polymer ?
#
loop_
_entity_poly.entity_id
_entity_poly.type
_entity_poly.pdbx_seq_one_letter_code
_entity_poly.pdbx_strand_id
1 'polypeptide(L)'
;MRAHDTSAAAHAAWLAHQRARSPAARAEAAAALSEEVFAVTRAGIAARHPDYSPDQVRWAELRLRHGDDLFTRAWPRAPRLAP
;
A
#
# COMPACT_ATOMS: atom_id res chain seq x y z
N MET A 1 -14.06 -13.55 9.29
CA MET A 1 -15.23 -12.77 9.76
C MET A 1 -15.82 -12.07 8.55
N ARG A 2 -17.15 -12.12 8.36
CA ARG A 2 -17.84 -11.42 7.25
C ARG A 2 -18.06 -9.96 7.65
N ALA A 3 -17.84 -9.02 6.73
CA ALA A 3 -18.13 -7.61 6.96
C ALA A 3 -19.65 -7.35 7.06
N HIS A 4 -20.04 -6.35 7.85
CA HIS A 4 -21.46 -6.06 8.12
C HIS A 4 -22.24 -5.58 6.89
N ASP A 5 -21.56 -4.93 5.95
CA ASP A 5 -22.08 -4.40 4.68
C ASP A 5 -22.09 -5.43 3.53
N THR A 6 -21.59 -6.65 3.78
CA THR A 6 -21.43 -7.69 2.76
C THR A 6 -22.44 -8.81 2.99
N SER A 7 -23.30 -9.10 2.02
CA SER A 7 -24.27 -10.20 2.13
C SER A 7 -23.57 -11.56 2.30
N ALA A 8 -24.26 -12.53 2.91
CA ALA A 8 -23.70 -13.87 3.11
C ALA A 8 -23.33 -14.55 1.78
N ALA A 9 -24.18 -14.39 0.76
CA ALA A 9 -23.95 -14.94 -0.57
C ALA A 9 -22.72 -14.30 -1.25
N ALA A 10 -22.56 -12.97 -1.17
CA ALA A 10 -21.41 -12.27 -1.72
C ALA A 10 -20.11 -12.70 -1.03
N HIS A 11 -20.12 -12.84 0.29
CA HIS A 11 -18.96 -13.33 1.04
C HIS A 11 -18.58 -14.76 0.66
N ALA A 12 -19.57 -15.65 0.51
CA ALA A 12 -19.34 -17.03 0.08
C ALA A 12 -18.75 -17.10 -1.33
N ALA A 13 -19.28 -16.32 -2.28
CA ALA A 13 -18.77 -16.22 -3.65
C ALA A 13 -17.33 -15.70 -3.67
N TRP A 14 -17.03 -14.66 -2.89
CA TRP A 14 -15.67 -14.13 -2.76
C TRP A 14 -14.70 -15.18 -2.20
N LEU A 15 -15.09 -15.92 -1.15
CA LEU A 15 -14.26 -16.98 -0.59
C LEU A 15 -14.02 -18.12 -1.60
N ALA A 16 -15.04 -18.52 -2.35
CA ALA A 16 -14.90 -19.54 -3.40
C ALA A 16 -13.90 -19.08 -4.47
N HIS A 17 -14.03 -17.84 -4.95
CA HIS A 17 -13.10 -17.22 -5.90
C HIS A 17 -11.66 -17.18 -5.36
N GLN A 18 -11.48 -16.73 -4.13
CA GLN A 18 -10.15 -16.62 -3.51
C GLN A 18 -9.50 -18.00 -3.29
N ARG A 19 -10.28 -19.04 -2.98
CA ARG A 19 -9.79 -20.42 -2.80
C ARG A 19 -9.44 -21.11 -4.12
N ALA A 20 -10.11 -20.74 -5.21
CA ALA A 20 -9.83 -21.29 -6.54
C ALA A 20 -8.53 -20.76 -7.15
N ARG A 21 -7.99 -19.64 -6.65
CA ARG A 21 -6.74 -19.05 -7.15
C ARG A 21 -5.52 -19.86 -6.69
N SER A 22 -4.57 -20.07 -7.61
CA SER A 22 -3.27 -20.65 -7.29
C SER A 22 -2.47 -19.71 -6.37
N PRO A 23 -1.49 -20.22 -5.60
CA PRO A 23 -0.60 -19.38 -4.79
C PRO A 23 0.11 -18.30 -5.62
N ALA A 24 0.54 -18.62 -6.84
CA ALA A 24 1.18 -17.67 -7.75
C ALA A 24 0.24 -16.53 -8.14
N ALA A 25 -0.98 -16.85 -8.60
CA ALA A 25 -1.98 -15.84 -8.98
C ALA A 25 -2.37 -14.94 -7.80
N ARG A 26 -2.36 -15.47 -6.57
CA ARG A 26 -2.59 -14.67 -5.36
C ARG A 26 -1.43 -13.71 -5.08
N ALA A 27 -0.19 -14.17 -5.25
CA ALA A 27 0.99 -13.33 -5.07
C ALA A 27 1.06 -12.21 -6.12
N GLU A 28 0.77 -12.52 -7.38
CA GLU A 28 0.70 -11.54 -8.48
C GLU A 28 -0.36 -10.47 -8.20
N ALA A 29 -1.57 -10.89 -7.79
CA ALA A 29 -2.64 -9.96 -7.45
C ALA A 29 -2.27 -9.06 -6.24
N ALA A 30 -1.58 -9.62 -5.23
CA ALA A 30 -1.13 -8.85 -4.08
C ALA A 30 -0.04 -7.84 -4.46
N ALA A 31 0.88 -8.20 -5.36
CA ALA A 31 1.92 -7.30 -5.86
C ALA A 31 1.30 -6.14 -6.65
N ALA A 32 0.40 -6.44 -7.59
CA ALA A 32 -0.29 -5.42 -8.38
C ALA A 32 -1.08 -4.44 -7.49
N LEU A 33 -1.86 -4.96 -6.53
CA LEU A 33 -2.58 -4.12 -5.57
C LEU A 33 -1.63 -3.26 -4.73
N SER A 34 -0.47 -3.80 -4.34
CA SER A 34 0.52 -3.03 -3.58
C SER A 34 1.06 -1.85 -4.39
N GLU A 35 1.37 -2.06 -5.67
CA GLU A 35 1.82 -1.00 -6.57
C GLU A 35 0.76 0.11 -6.73
N GLU A 36 -0.50 -0.26 -6.89
CA GLU A 36 -1.62 0.69 -6.96
C GLU A 36 -1.74 1.52 -5.67
N VAL A 37 -1.68 0.85 -4.51
CA VAL A 37 -1.70 1.54 -3.20
C VAL A 37 -0.54 2.51 -3.07
N PHE A 38 0.67 2.14 -3.51
CA PHE A 38 1.83 3.03 -3.47
C PHE A 38 1.69 4.21 -4.45
N ALA A 39 1.07 4.01 -5.61
CA ALA A 39 0.79 5.09 -6.55
C ALA A 39 -0.22 6.11 -5.97
N VAL A 40 -1.34 5.63 -5.42
CA VAL A 40 -2.35 6.48 -4.78
C VAL A 40 -1.77 7.23 -3.58
N THR A 41 -0.97 6.54 -2.76
CA THR A 41 -0.29 7.15 -1.61
C THR A 41 0.61 8.30 -2.05
N ARG A 42 1.48 8.07 -3.04
CA ARG A 42 2.37 9.12 -3.57
C ARG A 42 1.59 10.30 -4.16
N ALA A 43 0.50 10.05 -4.88
CA ALA A 43 -0.35 11.11 -5.41
C ALA A 43 -0.95 11.97 -4.27
N GLY A 44 -1.38 11.33 -3.18
CA GLY A 44 -1.88 12.04 -1.99
C GLY A 44 -0.80 12.87 -1.31
N ILE A 45 0.43 12.35 -1.17
CA ILE A 45 1.57 13.10 -0.61
C ILE A 45 1.88 14.33 -1.48
N ALA A 46 2.00 14.14 -2.81
CA ALA A 46 2.28 15.23 -3.74
C ALA A 46 1.19 16.32 -3.70
N ALA A 47 -0.08 15.93 -3.54
CA ALA A 47 -1.18 16.88 -3.42
C ALA A 47 -1.13 17.72 -2.13
N ARG A 48 -0.63 17.15 -1.02
CA ARG A 48 -0.46 17.87 0.25
C ARG A 48 0.82 18.71 0.31
N HIS A 49 1.85 18.29 -0.42
CA HIS A 49 3.19 18.89 -0.44
C HIS A 49 3.57 19.25 -1.88
N PRO A 50 2.98 20.29 -2.49
CA PRO A 50 3.19 20.62 -3.89
C PRO A 50 4.65 21.01 -4.22
N ASP A 51 5.41 21.41 -3.20
CA ASP A 51 6.82 21.80 -3.34
C ASP A 51 7.78 20.58 -3.31
N TYR A 52 7.27 19.38 -3.03
CA TYR A 52 8.10 18.18 -3.00
C TYR A 52 8.47 17.73 -4.41
N SER A 53 9.76 17.45 -4.62
CA SER A 53 10.23 16.73 -5.79
C SER A 53 9.72 15.28 -5.80
N PRO A 54 9.75 14.58 -6.95
CA PRO A 54 9.37 13.17 -7.03
C PRO A 54 10.15 12.26 -6.05
N ASP A 55 11.43 12.57 -5.83
CA ASP A 55 12.26 11.84 -4.86
C ASP A 55 11.85 12.13 -3.42
N GLN A 56 11.47 13.37 -3.10
CA GLN A 56 10.96 13.73 -1.78
C GLN A 56 9.62 13.03 -1.49
N VAL A 57 8.72 12.97 -2.47
CA VAL A 57 7.48 12.18 -2.38
C VAL A 57 7.77 10.70 -2.11
N ARG A 58 8.75 10.12 -2.81
CA ARG A 58 9.18 8.73 -2.59
C ARG A 58 9.71 8.50 -1.17
N TRP A 59 10.53 9.41 -0.64
CA TRP A 59 11.05 9.26 0.72
C TRP A 59 9.96 9.40 1.79
N ALA A 60 9.03 10.33 1.61
CA ALA A 60 7.86 10.47 2.48
C ALA A 60 6.97 9.21 2.47
N GLU A 61 6.75 8.62 1.29
CA GLU A 61 6.01 7.35 1.14
C GLU A 61 6.71 6.19 1.85
N LEU A 62 8.02 6.02 1.64
CA LEU A 62 8.81 4.98 2.31
C LEU A 62 8.77 5.12 3.83
N ARG A 63 8.85 6.35 4.35
CA ARG A 63 8.73 6.62 5.79
C ARG A 63 7.34 6.24 6.32
N LEU A 64 6.27 6.64 5.63
CA LEU A 64 4.90 6.28 6.01
C LEU A 64 4.69 4.77 6.07
N ARG A 65 5.17 4.05 5.04
CA ARG A 65 4.99 2.61 4.91
C ARG A 65 5.74 1.80 5.97
N HIS A 66 6.97 2.18 6.28
CA HIS A 66 7.82 1.42 7.21
C HIS A 66 7.74 1.91 8.66
N GLY A 67 7.23 3.12 8.88
CA GLY A 67 7.28 3.80 10.17
C GLY A 67 8.69 4.30 10.51
N ASP A 68 8.76 5.17 11.51
CA ASP A 68 9.98 5.93 11.80
C ASP A 68 11.17 5.06 12.24
N ASP A 69 10.94 4.01 13.03
CA ASP A 69 12.02 3.13 13.51
C ASP A 69 12.70 2.38 12.35
N LEU A 70 11.92 1.61 11.59
CA LEU A 70 12.44 0.81 10.50
C LEU A 70 13.02 1.69 9.38
N PHE A 71 12.37 2.82 9.07
CA PHE A 71 12.87 3.76 8.08
C PHE A 71 14.26 4.31 8.44
N THR A 72 14.46 4.73 9.69
CA THR A 72 15.75 5.26 10.13
C THR A 72 16.84 4.19 10.12
N ARG A 73 16.52 2.93 10.43
CA ARG A 73 17.48 1.83 10.39
C ARG A 73 17.85 1.42 8.96
N ALA A 74 16.89 1.39 8.05
CA ALA A 74 17.11 0.97 6.66
C ALA A 74 17.74 2.08 5.81
N TRP A 75 17.39 3.36 6.07
CA TRP A 75 17.88 4.52 5.32
C TRP A 75 18.37 5.65 6.24
N PRO A 76 19.50 5.47 6.93
CA PRO A 76 19.97 6.41 7.96
C PRO A 76 20.33 7.80 7.42
N ARG A 77 20.53 7.94 6.10
CA ARG A 77 20.86 9.21 5.44
C ARG A 77 19.68 9.81 4.64
N ALA A 78 18.53 9.14 4.63
CA ALA A 78 17.37 9.65 3.91
C ALA A 78 16.70 10.81 4.67
N PRO A 79 16.09 11.77 3.96
CA PRO A 79 15.40 12.88 4.60
C PRO A 79 14.12 12.38 5.31
N ARG A 80 13.86 12.92 6.51
CA ARG A 80 12.65 12.59 7.30
C ARG A 80 11.51 13.54 6.95
N LEU A 81 10.97 13.38 5.76
CA LEU A 81 9.90 14.20 5.23
C LEU A 81 8.54 13.80 5.83
N ALA A 82 7.60 14.74 5.85
CA ALA A 82 6.23 14.44 6.24
C ALA A 82 5.50 13.79 5.06
N PRO A 83 4.71 12.72 5.28
CA PRO A 83 3.78 12.22 4.26
C PRO A 83 2.58 13.15 4.06
#